data_AF-M7YD68-F1
#
_entry.id   AF-M7YD68-F1
#
_cell.length_a   1.000
_cell.length_b   1.000
_cell.length_c   1.000
_cell.angle_alpha   90.00
_cell.angle_beta   90.00
_cell.angle_gamma   90.00
#
_symmetry.space_group_name_H-M   'P 1'
#
loop_
_entity.id
_entity.type
_entity.pdbx_description
1 polymer ?
#
loop_
_entity_poly.entity_id
_entity_poly.type
_entity_poly.pdbx_seq_one_letter_code
_entity_poly.pdbx_strand_id
1 'polypeptide(L)'
;MASAVQNCDVTKHLDETWLHYMMSAATEAKWQRNQYVPTVEEYMTEALTSYGMGPIILTSLYFVQKKLLKHILNDPEYSELLRLMGTCGRLLNDTQGFERESRDGKLNIISLLVLQIPCP
;
A
#
# COMPACT_ATOMS: atom_id res chain seq x y z
N MET A 1 -1.62 -7.33 -23.00
CA MET A 1 -2.97 -7.90 -22.88
C MET A 1 -3.97 -6.90 -22.29
N ALA A 2 -3.68 -6.25 -21.16
CA ALA A 2 -4.52 -5.18 -20.60
C ALA A 2 -4.80 -4.03 -21.61
N SER A 3 -3.79 -3.51 -22.29
CA SER A 3 -3.97 -2.45 -23.31
C SER A 3 -4.91 -2.87 -24.45
N ALA A 4 -4.93 -4.16 -24.82
CA ALA A 4 -5.83 -4.68 -25.84
C ALA A 4 -7.29 -4.73 -25.34
N VAL A 5 -7.51 -5.13 -24.08
CA VAL A 5 -8.84 -5.10 -23.42
C VAL A 5 -9.38 -3.66 -23.37
N GLN A 6 -8.50 -2.71 -23.09
CA GLN A 6 -8.84 -1.29 -22.93
C GLN A 6 -8.88 -0.50 -24.25
N ASN A 7 -8.40 -1.08 -25.36
CA ASN A 7 -8.22 -0.40 -26.64
C ASN A 7 -7.44 0.93 -26.53
N CYS A 8 -6.50 0.99 -25.59
CA CYS A 8 -5.56 2.10 -25.38
C CYS A 8 -4.35 1.60 -24.59
N ASP A 9 -3.21 2.29 -24.68
CA ASP A 9 -2.05 1.91 -23.91
C ASP A 9 -2.21 2.29 -22.42
N VAL A 10 -2.09 1.28 -21.55
CA VAL A 10 -2.16 1.42 -20.08
C VAL A 10 -0.83 1.10 -19.41
N THR A 11 0.20 0.75 -20.18
CA THR A 11 1.50 0.28 -19.68
C THR A 11 2.14 1.32 -18.76
N LYS A 12 2.21 2.58 -19.19
CA LYS A 12 2.77 3.67 -18.38
C LYS A 12 2.10 3.80 -17.01
N HIS A 13 0.77 3.74 -16.95
CA HIS A 13 0.06 3.89 -15.68
C HIS A 13 0.29 2.70 -14.74
N LEU A 14 0.38 1.49 -15.29
CA LEU A 14 0.76 0.30 -14.52
C LEU A 14 2.20 0.42 -14.00
N ASP A 15 3.15 0.80 -14.85
CA ASP A 15 4.56 0.97 -14.48
C ASP A 15 4.73 2.00 -13.37
N GLU A 16 4.08 3.16 -13.48
CA GLU A 16 4.10 4.21 -12.46
C GLU A 16 3.50 3.72 -11.14
N THR A 17 2.41 2.94 -11.18
CA THR A 17 1.75 2.40 -9.99
C THR A 17 2.63 1.34 -9.29
N TRP A 18 3.25 0.44 -10.05
CA TRP A 18 4.18 -0.55 -9.50
C TRP A 18 5.46 0.08 -8.97
N LEU A 19 5.98 1.10 -9.66
CA LEU A 19 7.14 1.86 -9.20
C LEU A 19 6.86 2.54 -7.86
N HIS A 20 5.69 3.17 -7.71
CA HIS A 20 5.29 3.79 -6.45
C HIS A 20 5.25 2.77 -5.29
N TYR A 21 4.67 1.60 -5.53
CA TYR A 21 4.71 0.48 -4.57
C TYR A 21 6.15 0.09 -4.21
N MET A 22 7.02 -0.14 -5.19
CA MET A 22 8.40 -0.58 -4.96
C MET A 22 9.21 0.46 -4.19
N MET A 23 9.00 1.75 -4.47
CA MET A 23 9.65 2.84 -3.73
C MET A 23 9.25 2.81 -2.26
N SER A 24 7.97 2.60 -1.96
CA SER A 24 7.46 2.54 -0.59
C SER A 24 7.93 1.30 0.16
N ALA A 25 7.90 0.13 -0.49
CA ALA A 25 8.47 -1.10 0.07
C ALA A 25 9.98 -0.96 0.33
N ALA A 26 10.71 -0.24 -0.54
CA ALA A 26 12.12 0.06 -0.32
C ALA A 26 12.34 1.03 0.85
N THR A 27 11.42 1.97 1.11
CA THR A 27 11.44 2.82 2.30
C THR A 27 11.31 2.00 3.58
N GLU A 28 10.33 1.09 3.66
CA GLU A 28 10.20 0.18 4.82
C GLU A 28 11.46 -0.69 5.02
N ALA A 29 12.01 -1.25 3.93
CA ALA A 29 13.23 -2.04 4.00
C ALA A 29 14.44 -1.21 4.48
N LYS A 30 14.53 0.07 4.09
CA LYS A 30 15.56 0.99 4.59
C LYS A 30 15.36 1.29 6.07
N TRP A 31 14.12 1.49 6.52
CA TRP A 31 13.85 1.70 7.95
C TRP A 31 14.29 0.51 8.78
N GLN A 32 13.91 -0.70 8.37
CA GLN A 32 14.34 -1.94 9.04
C GLN A 32 15.87 -2.08 9.05
N ARG A 33 16.52 -1.88 7.90
CA ARG A 33 17.98 -1.98 7.78
C ARG A 33 18.71 -0.98 8.68
N ASN A 34 18.19 0.24 8.78
CA ASN A 34 18.83 1.33 9.53
C ASN A 34 18.34 1.41 10.98
N GLN A 35 17.49 0.49 11.44
CA GLN A 35 16.84 0.51 12.75
C GLN A 35 16.13 1.86 13.04
N TYR A 36 15.62 2.49 11.98
CA TYR A 36 14.87 3.72 12.10
C TYR A 36 13.46 3.41 12.60
N VAL A 37 13.03 4.11 13.65
CA VAL A 37 11.68 3.99 14.21
C VAL A 37 10.83 5.15 13.68
N PRO A 38 9.96 4.92 12.68
CA PRO A 38 9.08 5.96 12.16
C PRO A 38 8.02 6.36 13.19
N THR A 39 7.46 7.55 13.04
CA THR A 39 6.19 7.89 13.68
C THR A 39 5.05 7.02 13.10
N VAL A 40 3.90 6.98 13.80
CA VAL A 40 2.72 6.26 13.28
C VAL A 40 2.24 6.86 11.96
N GLU A 41 2.30 8.19 11.81
CA GLU A 41 1.89 8.89 10.60
C GLU A 41 2.83 8.59 9.43
N GLU A 42 4.15 8.66 9.63
CA GLU A 42 5.14 8.28 8.62
C GLU A 42 4.98 6.82 8.21
N TYR A 43 4.82 5.92 9.19
CA TYR A 43 4.58 4.51 8.92
C TYR A 43 3.33 4.31 8.08
N MET A 44 2.18 4.85 8.48
CA MET A 44 0.93 4.63 7.75
C MET A 44 0.98 5.19 6.33
N THR A 45 1.71 6.29 6.10
CA THR A 45 1.88 6.88 4.77
C THR A 45 2.56 5.90 3.80
N GLU A 46 3.66 5.27 4.22
CA GLU A 46 4.34 4.27 3.41
C GLU A 46 3.60 2.92 3.42
N ALA A 47 3.15 2.48 4.59
CA ALA A 47 2.53 1.18 4.81
C ALA A 47 1.27 0.95 3.98
N LEU A 48 0.49 1.98 3.69
CA LEU A 48 -0.69 1.90 2.82
C LEU A 48 -0.30 1.59 1.36
N THR A 49 0.78 2.22 0.87
CA THR A 49 1.27 2.02 -0.49
C THR A 49 2.01 0.68 -0.60
N SER A 50 2.91 0.39 0.33
CA SER A 50 3.71 -0.85 0.37
C SER A 50 2.88 -2.11 0.67
N TYR A 51 1.61 -1.98 1.11
CA TYR A 51 0.67 -3.10 1.20
C TYR A 51 0.29 -3.65 -0.18
N GLY A 52 0.41 -2.85 -1.25
CA GLY A 52 0.31 -3.30 -2.64
C GLY A 52 -1.10 -3.33 -3.22
N MET A 53 -2.13 -2.83 -2.51
CA MET A 53 -3.51 -2.84 -3.04
C MET A 53 -3.69 -1.98 -4.28
N GLY A 54 -2.99 -0.84 -4.37
CA GLY A 54 -3.02 0.04 -5.55
C GLY A 54 -2.75 -0.71 -6.86
N PRO A 55 -1.56 -1.29 -7.06
CA PRO A 55 -1.24 -2.04 -8.28
C PRO A 55 -2.13 -3.27 -8.50
N ILE A 56 -2.49 -4.01 -7.45
CA ILE A 56 -3.33 -5.22 -7.57
C ILE A 56 -4.73 -4.86 -8.11
N ILE A 57 -5.36 -3.85 -7.52
CA ILE A 57 -6.72 -3.42 -7.90
C ILE A 57 -6.70 -2.77 -9.27
N LEU A 58 -5.74 -1.87 -9.55
CA LEU A 58 -5.63 -1.22 -10.85
C LEU A 58 -5.44 -2.23 -11.98
N THR A 59 -4.53 -3.20 -11.78
CA THR A 59 -4.28 -4.27 -12.76
C THR A 59 -5.57 -5.06 -13.00
N SER A 60 -6.25 -5.47 -11.92
CA SER A 60 -7.51 -6.23 -12.01
C SER A 60 -8.59 -5.46 -12.76
N LEU A 61 -8.76 -4.17 -12.48
CA LEU A 61 -9.72 -3.30 -13.15
C LEU A 61 -9.47 -3.22 -14.66
N TYR A 62 -8.20 -3.12 -15.08
CA TYR A 62 -7.85 -3.10 -16.49
C TYR A 62 -8.13 -4.41 -17.24
N PHE A 63 -8.32 -5.53 -16.55
CA PHE A 63 -8.74 -6.79 -17.16
C PHE A 63 -10.25 -7.03 -17.09
N VAL A 64 -10.91 -6.62 -16.00
CA VAL A 64 -12.33 -6.91 -15.77
C VAL A 64 -13.25 -5.88 -16.44
N GLN A 65 -12.89 -4.59 -16.38
CA GLN A 65 -13.75 -3.52 -16.90
C GLN A 65 -13.54 -3.33 -18.40
N LYS A 66 -14.58 -3.56 -19.21
CA LYS A 66 -14.52 -3.28 -20.65
C LYS A 66 -14.57 -1.76 -20.85
N LYS A 67 -13.44 -1.18 -21.27
CA LYS A 67 -13.23 0.28 -21.38
C LYS A 67 -13.41 0.99 -20.03
N LEU A 68 -12.48 0.75 -19.11
CA LEU A 68 -12.37 1.52 -17.88
C LEU A 68 -12.27 3.00 -18.23
N LEU A 69 -13.31 3.76 -17.87
CA LEU A 69 -13.38 5.17 -18.21
C LEU A 69 -12.38 5.91 -17.31
N LYS A 70 -11.48 6.70 -17.92
CA LYS A 70 -10.46 7.47 -17.18
C LYS A 70 -11.06 8.33 -16.06
N HIS A 71 -12.32 8.78 -16.19
CA HIS A 71 -12.99 9.54 -15.15
C HIS A 71 -13.17 8.73 -13.86
N ILE A 72 -13.36 7.41 -13.92
CA ILE A 72 -13.51 6.54 -12.73
C ILE A 72 -12.20 6.54 -11.93
N LEU A 73 -11.06 6.42 -12.62
CA LEU A 73 -9.75 6.44 -11.98
C LEU A 73 -9.38 7.80 -11.39
N ASN A 74 -9.95 8.87 -11.94
CA ASN A 74 -9.77 10.23 -11.46
C ASN A 74 -10.87 10.66 -10.47
N ASP A 75 -11.82 9.78 -10.19
CA ASP A 75 -12.92 10.07 -9.27
C ASP A 75 -12.38 10.09 -7.83
N PRO A 76 -12.66 11.14 -7.04
CA PRO A 76 -12.28 11.17 -5.63
C PRO A 76 -12.78 9.95 -4.85
N GLU A 77 -13.95 9.40 -5.20
CA GLU A 77 -14.52 8.22 -4.54
C GLU A 77 -13.67 6.98 -4.77
N TYR A 78 -13.06 6.81 -5.96
CA TYR A 78 -12.17 5.69 -6.23
C TYR A 78 -10.93 5.74 -5.34
N SER A 79 -10.31 6.92 -5.22
CA SER A 79 -9.15 7.12 -4.35
C SER A 79 -9.50 6.87 -2.88
N GLU A 80 -10.66 7.37 -2.43
CA GLU A 80 -11.11 7.20 -1.05
C GLU A 80 -11.43 5.75 -0.72
N LEU A 81 -12.11 5.02 -1.62
CA LEU A 81 -12.36 3.59 -1.46
C LEU A 81 -11.06 2.79 -1.40
N LEU A 82 -10.10 3.11 -2.27
CA LEU A 82 -8.79 2.47 -2.28
C LEU A 82 -8.03 2.73 -0.97
N ARG A 83 -8.09 3.97 -0.45
CA ARG A 83 -7.49 4.37 0.83
C ARG A 83 -8.12 3.63 2.01
N LEU A 84 -9.45 3.60 2.10
CA LEU A 84 -10.18 2.92 3.19
C LEU A 84 -9.91 1.41 3.18
N MET A 85 -10.03 0.78 2.02
CA MET A 85 -9.72 -0.64 1.85
C MET A 85 -8.26 -0.96 2.19
N GLY A 86 -7.31 -0.13 1.73
CA GLY A 86 -5.90 -0.26 2.05
C GLY A 86 -5.64 -0.13 3.55
N THR A 87 -6.33 0.81 4.21
CA THR A 87 -6.22 1.03 5.67
C THR A 87 -6.72 -0.20 6.43
N CYS A 88 -7.93 -0.67 6.12
CA CYS A 88 -8.48 -1.87 6.77
C CYS A 88 -7.58 -3.09 6.53
N GLY A 89 -7.11 -3.29 5.30
CA GLY A 89 -6.24 -4.41 4.93
C GLY A 89 -4.89 -4.36 5.66
N ARG A 90 -4.24 -3.20 5.69
CA ARG A 90 -2.96 -3.01 6.37
C ARG A 90 -3.10 -3.22 7.88
N LEU A 91 -4.10 -2.60 8.53
CA LEU A 91 -4.30 -2.77 9.98
C LEU A 91 -4.59 -4.23 10.34
N LEU A 92 -5.39 -4.93 9.53
CA LEU A 92 -5.68 -6.35 9.73
C LEU A 92 -4.42 -7.22 9.53
N ASN A 93 -3.60 -6.90 8.51
CA ASN A 93 -2.34 -7.58 8.24
C ASN A 93 -1.37 -7.43 9.40
N ASP A 94 -1.17 -6.21 9.90
CA ASP A 94 -0.28 -5.93 11.02
C ASP A 94 -0.77 -6.61 12.30
N THR A 95 -2.08 -6.63 12.54
CA THR A 95 -2.67 -7.31 13.70
C THR A 95 -2.42 -8.80 13.68
N GLN A 96 -2.68 -9.47 12.55
CA GLN A 96 -2.45 -10.91 12.41
C GLN A 96 -0.96 -11.27 12.31
N GLY A 97 -0.15 -10.37 11.75
CA GLY A 97 1.28 -10.56 11.52
C GLY A 97 2.16 -10.25 12.73
N PHE A 98 1.63 -9.56 13.75
CA PHE A 98 2.39 -8.93 14.82
C PHE A 98 3.45 -9.82 15.45
N GLU A 99 3.08 -11.01 15.94
CA GLU A 99 4.03 -11.90 16.63
C GLU A 99 5.13 -12.42 15.70
N ARG A 100 4.83 -12.64 14.41
CA ARG A 100 5.83 -13.05 13.42
C ARG A 100 6.77 -11.88 13.13
N GLU A 101 6.23 -10.73 12.79
CA GLU A 101 7.02 -9.55 12.41
C GLU A 101 7.88 -9.02 13.55
N SER A 102 7.37 -9.07 14.79
CA SER A 102 8.15 -8.71 15.99
C SER A 102 9.37 -9.61 16.18
N ARG A 103 9.23 -10.93 15.94
CA ARG A 103 10.38 -11.87 15.98
C ARG A 103 11.41 -11.58 14.89
N ASP A 104 10.96 -11.11 13.73
CA ASP A 104 11.82 -10.73 12.62
C ASP A 104 12.40 -9.30 12.77
N GLY A 105 12.11 -8.61 13.86
CA GLY A 105 12.53 -7.23 14.12
C GLY A 105 11.90 -6.20 13.17
N LYS A 106 10.79 -6.55 12.51
CA LYS A 106 10.04 -5.67 11.62
C LYS A 106 9.01 -4.88 12.42
N LEU A 107 9.09 -3.55 12.33
CA LEU A 107 8.11 -2.66 12.95
C LEU A 107 6.81 -2.64 12.13
N ASN A 108 5.70 -2.59 12.85
CA ASN A 108 4.35 -2.41 12.33
C ASN A 108 3.55 -1.49 13.26
N ILE A 109 2.28 -1.21 12.91
CA ILE A 109 1.48 -0.23 13.67
C ILE A 109 1.38 -0.55 15.16
N ILE A 110 1.23 -1.83 15.53
CA ILE A 110 1.10 -2.24 16.93
C ILE A 110 2.41 -1.99 17.68
N SER A 111 3.54 -2.37 17.08
CA SER A 111 4.87 -2.15 17.65
C SER A 111 5.12 -0.67 17.92
N LEU A 112 4.77 0.19 16.96
CA LEU A 112 4.94 1.64 17.07
C LEU A 112 4.06 2.25 18.16
N LEU A 113 2.80 1.82 18.25
CA LEU A 113 1.89 2.29 19.30
C LEU A 113 2.39 1.89 20.70
N VAL A 114 2.87 0.66 20.87
CA VAL A 114 3.43 0.21 22.16
C VAL A 114 4.65 1.05 22.56
N LEU A 115 5.54 1.37 21.61
CA LEU A 115 6.72 2.20 21.85
C LEU A 115 6.38 3.66 22.20
N GLN A 116 5.21 4.15 21.78
CA GLN A 116 4.76 5.51 22.02
C GLN A 116 3.95 5.67 23.32
N ILE A 117 3.52 4.57 23.95
CA ILE A 117 2.87 4.63 25.26
C ILE A 117 3.94 4.98 26.30
N PRO A 118 3.81 6.11 27.02
CA PRO A 118 4.73 6.45 28.10
C PRO A 118 4.69 5.33 29.15
N CYS A 119 5.86 4.92 29.64
CA CYS A 119 5.92 4.05 30.81
C CYS A 119 5.32 4.82 32.01
N PRO A 120 4.40 4.22 32.79
CA PRO A 120 3.87 4.84 34.00
C PRO A 120 4.96 5.08 35.06
#